data_AF-A0A7R8VQC9-F1
#
_entry.id   AF-A0A7R8VQC9-F1
#
_cell.length_a   1.000
_cell.length_b   1.000
_cell.length_c   1.000
_cell.angle_alpha   90.00
_cell.angle_beta   90.00
_cell.angle_gamma   90.00
#
_symmetry.space_group_name_H-M   'P 1'
#
loop_
_entity.id
_entity.type
_entity.pdbx_description
1 polymer ?
#
loop_
_entity_poly.entity_id
_entity_poly.type
_entity_poly.pdbx_seq_one_letter_code
_entity_poly.pdbx_strand_id
1 'polypeptide(L)'
;MVPPEKLVILDDKGSHIPHYNLGPYNEGSSVDITCVATGGRPPPRVTWWQENALLDDSFEQLSDGRVQNIHKLERLGRRHLNTVFTCQASNNNLVAPISSAVTIDMNPQHTLSKKKTSTITPEPALREQQFSLYLAVSPSSPPPPICACAQQSTTSLAL
;
A
#
# COMPACT_ATOMS: atom_id res chain seq x y z
N MET A 1 -18.70 -16.42 37.40
CA MET A 1 -18.60 -16.24 35.94
C MET A 1 -17.29 -15.51 35.63
N VAL A 2 -16.69 -15.74 34.47
CA VAL A 2 -15.46 -15.06 34.04
C VAL A 2 -15.69 -14.51 32.62
N PRO A 3 -15.45 -13.22 32.33
CA PRO A 3 -15.57 -12.68 30.97
C PRO A 3 -14.50 -13.27 30.05
N PRO A 4 -14.67 -13.19 28.71
CA PRO A 4 -13.61 -13.54 27.76
C PRO A 4 -12.38 -12.65 27.96
N GLU A 5 -11.19 -13.21 27.76
CA GLU A 5 -9.93 -12.54 28.09
C GLU A 5 -9.36 -11.78 26.88
N LYS A 6 -9.44 -12.40 25.70
CA LYS A 6 -8.89 -11.85 24.46
C LYS A 6 -9.79 -12.18 23.28
N LEU A 7 -9.78 -11.29 22.29
CA LEU A 7 -10.46 -11.45 21.01
C LEU A 7 -9.48 -11.03 19.92
N VAL A 8 -9.34 -11.85 18.88
CA VAL A 8 -8.42 -11.63 17.75
C VAL A 8 -9.19 -11.82 16.47
N ILE A 9 -8.98 -10.93 15.49
CA ILE A 9 -9.50 -11.09 14.14
C ILE A 9 -8.34 -11.45 13.21
N LEU A 10 -8.57 -12.45 12.37
CA LEU A 10 -7.64 -13.00 11.40
C LEU A 10 -8.19 -12.86 9.98
N ASP A 11 -7.29 -12.72 9.01
CA ASP A 11 -7.60 -12.68 7.58
C ASP A 11 -7.90 -14.08 6.98
N ASP A 12 -8.09 -14.13 5.65
CA ASP A 12 -8.34 -15.35 4.87
C ASP A 12 -7.22 -16.40 4.96
N LYS A 13 -6.04 -16.02 5.47
CA LYS A 13 -4.86 -16.88 5.65
C LYS A 13 -4.65 -17.26 7.12
N GLY A 14 -5.53 -16.84 8.02
CA GLY A 14 -5.37 -17.01 9.47
C GLY A 14 -4.30 -16.11 10.08
N SER A 15 -3.86 -15.07 9.38
CA SER A 15 -2.84 -14.11 9.83
C SER A 15 -3.46 -12.94 10.60
N HIS A 16 -2.69 -12.35 11.52
CA HIS A 16 -3.11 -11.15 12.24
C HIS A 16 -3.16 -9.94 11.30
N ILE A 17 -4.26 -9.20 11.34
CA ILE A 17 -4.51 -8.06 10.46
C ILE A 17 -3.66 -6.84 10.91
N PRO A 18 -2.79 -6.28 10.05
CA PRO A 18 -1.94 -5.15 10.41
C PRO A 18 -2.79 -3.87 10.57
N HIS A 19 -2.56 -3.13 11.65
CA HIS A 19 -3.24 -1.84 11.94
C HIS A 19 -4.78 -1.89 11.90
N TYR A 20 -5.39 -3.07 12.04
CA TYR A 20 -6.85 -3.29 11.88
C TYR A 20 -7.39 -2.96 10.48
N ASN A 21 -6.53 -2.83 9.47
CA ASN A 21 -6.91 -2.60 8.08
C ASN A 21 -6.87 -3.93 7.32
N LEU A 22 -8.05 -4.39 6.94
CA LEU A 22 -8.26 -5.66 6.27
C LEU A 22 -8.34 -5.41 4.76
N GLY A 23 -7.25 -5.67 4.05
CA GLY A 23 -7.08 -5.37 2.62
C GLY A 23 -5.63 -5.05 2.24
N PRO A 24 -5.39 -4.44 1.07
CA PRO A 24 -6.39 -3.95 0.11
C PRO A 24 -6.98 -5.05 -0.78
N TYR A 25 -8.31 -5.05 -0.98
CA TYR A 25 -9.00 -5.95 -1.92
C TYR A 25 -9.44 -5.27 -3.21
N ASN A 26 -9.79 -6.05 -4.23
CA ASN A 26 -10.39 -5.56 -5.46
C ASN A 26 -11.92 -5.70 -5.42
N GLU A 27 -12.63 -4.91 -6.23
CA GLU A 27 -14.06 -5.13 -6.46
C GLU A 27 -14.31 -6.52 -7.08
N GLY A 28 -15.32 -7.23 -6.59
CA GLY A 28 -15.63 -8.62 -6.93
C GLY A 28 -14.92 -9.67 -6.07
N SER A 29 -13.91 -9.31 -5.28
CA SER A 29 -13.24 -10.25 -4.37
C SER A 29 -14.20 -10.82 -3.31
N SER A 30 -13.92 -12.05 -2.89
CA SER A 30 -14.50 -12.63 -1.67
C SER A 30 -13.37 -12.88 -0.65
N VAL A 31 -13.64 -12.66 0.62
CA VAL A 31 -12.69 -12.84 1.73
C VAL A 31 -13.42 -13.42 2.94
N ASP A 32 -12.78 -14.36 3.63
CA ASP A 32 -13.28 -14.95 4.86
C ASP A 32 -12.57 -14.27 6.04
N ILE A 33 -13.33 -13.83 7.05
CA ILE A 33 -12.81 -13.17 8.25
C ILE A 33 -13.07 -14.04 9.47
N THR A 34 -12.02 -14.41 10.19
CA THR A 34 -12.12 -15.31 11.34
C THR A 34 -11.92 -14.54 12.63
N CYS A 35 -12.94 -14.50 13.47
CA CYS A 35 -12.81 -14.00 14.84
C CYS A 35 -12.58 -15.16 15.80
N VAL A 36 -11.60 -15.04 16.70
CA VAL A 36 -11.29 -16.03 17.74
C VAL A 36 -11.30 -15.36 19.11
N ALA A 37 -12.18 -15.83 19.99
CA ALA A 37 -12.22 -15.48 21.40
C ALA A 37 -11.53 -16.55 22.26
N THR A 38 -10.81 -16.11 23.28
CA THR A 38 -10.12 -17.01 24.23
C THR A 38 -10.47 -16.68 25.67
N GLY A 39 -10.61 -17.71 26.50
CA GLY A 39 -11.02 -17.58 27.89
C GLY A 39 -12.52 -17.33 28.06
N GLY A 40 -12.91 -17.02 29.29
CA GLY A 40 -14.32 -16.91 29.69
C GLY A 40 -14.92 -18.21 30.22
N ARG A 41 -15.80 -18.09 31.22
CA ARG A 41 -16.57 -19.20 31.80
C ARG A 41 -17.99 -18.72 32.17
N PRO A 42 -19.06 -19.23 31.52
CA PRO A 42 -19.07 -20.22 30.43
C PRO A 42 -18.39 -19.72 29.14
N PRO A 43 -18.11 -20.59 28.16
CA PRO A 43 -17.59 -20.20 26.85
C PRO A 43 -18.48 -19.11 26.21
N PRO A 44 -17.89 -18.07 25.59
CA PRO A 44 -18.67 -17.00 24.99
C PRO A 44 -19.35 -17.40 23.69
N ARG A 45 -20.44 -16.71 23.36
CA ARG A 45 -20.95 -16.58 21.99
C ARG A 45 -20.06 -15.57 21.25
N VAL A 46 -19.66 -15.88 20.03
CA VAL A 46 -18.89 -14.98 19.15
C VAL A 46 -19.78 -14.56 17.98
N THR A 47 -19.85 -13.25 17.72
CA THR A 47 -20.80 -12.66 16.77
C THR A 47 -20.14 -11.60 15.92
N TRP A 48 -20.53 -11.51 14.64
CA TRP A 48 -20.09 -10.47 13.72
C TRP A 48 -21.17 -9.42 13.51
N TRP A 49 -20.73 -8.17 13.47
CA TRP A 49 -21.56 -6.99 13.33
C TRP A 49 -20.96 -6.08 12.26
N GLN A 50 -21.82 -5.43 11.48
CA GLN A 50 -21.47 -4.27 10.68
C GLN A 50 -22.23 -3.09 11.25
N GLU A 51 -21.50 -2.05 11.68
CA GLU A 51 -22.04 -0.89 12.39
C GLU A 51 -22.83 -1.32 13.65
N ASN A 52 -24.16 -1.41 13.56
CA ASN A 52 -25.05 -1.88 14.62
C ASN A 52 -25.95 -3.07 14.19
N ALA A 53 -25.77 -3.60 13.00
CA ALA A 53 -26.50 -4.76 12.49
C ALA A 53 -25.73 -6.06 12.76
N LEU A 54 -26.41 -7.05 13.36
CA LEU A 54 -25.88 -8.41 13.48
C LEU A 54 -25.82 -9.03 12.07
N LEU A 55 -24.63 -9.50 11.69
CA LEU A 55 -24.39 -10.20 10.43
C LEU A 55 -24.34 -11.72 10.62
N ASP A 56 -23.72 -12.17 11.71
CA ASP A 56 -23.42 -13.58 11.93
C ASP A 56 -23.42 -13.92 13.43
N ASP A 57 -24.13 -14.99 13.82
CA ASP A 57 -24.04 -15.59 15.14
C ASP A 57 -23.75 -17.11 15.10
N SER A 58 -23.25 -17.61 13.97
CA SER A 58 -22.77 -18.99 13.81
C SER A 58 -21.33 -19.14 14.33
N PHE A 59 -21.21 -19.45 15.63
CA PHE A 59 -19.93 -19.69 16.29
C PHE A 59 -19.70 -21.17 16.60
N GLU A 60 -18.43 -21.57 16.58
CA GLU A 60 -17.95 -22.91 16.87
C GLU A 60 -17.04 -22.91 18.09
N GLN A 61 -17.20 -23.89 18.98
CA GLN A 61 -16.28 -24.11 20.10
C GLN A 61 -15.17 -25.08 19.67
N LEU A 62 -13.93 -24.65 19.83
CA LEU A 62 -12.73 -25.43 19.51
C LEU A 62 -12.35 -26.33 20.70
N SER A 63 -11.66 -27.44 20.42
CA SER A 63 -11.27 -28.43 21.41
C SER A 63 -10.28 -27.93 22.48
N ASP A 64 -9.59 -26.81 22.19
CA ASP A 64 -8.68 -26.12 23.12
C ASP A 64 -9.37 -25.06 24.00
N GLY A 65 -10.70 -24.97 23.95
CA GLY A 65 -11.51 -24.04 24.74
C GLY A 65 -11.58 -22.62 24.17
N ARG A 66 -11.05 -22.39 22.96
CA ARG A 66 -11.32 -21.17 22.19
C ARG A 66 -12.69 -21.26 21.51
N VAL A 67 -13.22 -20.11 21.11
CA VAL A 67 -14.47 -20.03 20.32
C VAL A 67 -14.20 -19.19 19.08
N GLN A 68 -14.61 -19.66 17.91
CA GLN A 68 -14.43 -18.96 16.64
C GLN A 68 -15.75 -18.65 15.95
N ASN A 69 -15.77 -17.60 15.12
CA ASN A 69 -16.85 -17.34 14.16
C ASN A 69 -16.20 -16.86 12.84
N ILE A 70 -16.50 -17.55 11.74
CA ILE A 70 -15.93 -17.30 10.41
C ILE A 70 -17.03 -16.68 9.54
N HIS A 71 -16.92 -15.37 9.29
CA HIS A 71 -17.87 -14.68 8.43
C HIS A 71 -17.30 -14.52 7.01
N LYS A 72 -18.13 -14.81 6.01
CA LYS A 72 -17.74 -14.80 4.60
C LYS A 72 -18.26 -13.55 3.89
N LEU A 73 -17.36 -12.66 3.50
CA LEU A 73 -17.67 -11.47 2.72
C LEU A 73 -17.58 -11.80 1.23
N GLU A 74 -18.72 -11.97 0.58
CA GLU A 74 -18.78 -12.20 -0.87
C GLU A 74 -18.98 -10.91 -1.68
N ARG A 75 -18.38 -10.86 -2.87
CA ARG A 75 -18.59 -9.78 -3.86
C ARG A 75 -18.37 -8.40 -3.26
N LEU A 76 -17.18 -8.19 -2.67
CA LEU A 76 -16.73 -6.89 -2.22
C LEU A 76 -16.88 -5.84 -3.33
N GLY A 77 -17.21 -4.61 -2.96
CA GLY A 77 -17.43 -3.51 -3.90
C GLY A 77 -17.44 -2.19 -3.14
N ARG A 78 -17.46 -1.07 -3.86
CA ARG A 78 -17.23 0.28 -3.29
C ARG A 78 -18.04 0.62 -2.04
N ARG A 79 -19.24 0.06 -1.92
CA ARG A 79 -20.15 0.18 -0.76
C ARG A 79 -19.60 -0.40 0.56
N HIS A 80 -18.59 -1.27 0.48
CA HIS A 80 -17.93 -1.89 1.64
C HIS A 80 -16.57 -1.24 1.95
N LEU A 81 -16.09 -0.26 1.15
CA LEU A 81 -14.86 0.48 1.44
C LEU A 81 -15.06 1.33 2.70
N ASN A 82 -14.08 1.32 3.60
CA ASN A 82 -14.14 1.96 4.92
C ASN A 82 -15.28 1.44 5.83
N THR A 83 -15.92 0.32 5.48
CA THR A 83 -16.90 -0.33 6.36
C THR A 83 -16.16 -1.03 7.50
N VAL A 84 -16.69 -0.85 8.71
CA VAL A 84 -16.14 -1.42 9.94
C VAL A 84 -16.90 -2.69 10.31
N PHE A 85 -16.20 -3.82 10.31
CA PHE A 85 -16.69 -5.11 10.80
C PHE A 85 -16.21 -5.30 12.23
N THR A 86 -17.15 -5.43 13.16
CA THR A 86 -16.90 -5.60 14.59
C THR A 86 -17.23 -7.02 14.99
N CYS A 87 -16.26 -7.75 15.53
CA CYS A 87 -16.54 -8.99 16.23
C CYS A 87 -16.76 -8.71 17.72
N GLN A 88 -17.79 -9.32 18.31
CA GLN A 88 -18.10 -9.26 19.73
C GLN A 88 -18.14 -10.66 20.35
N ALA A 89 -17.56 -10.80 21.55
CA ALA A 89 -17.68 -12.00 22.38
C ALA A 89 -18.42 -11.70 23.70
N SER A 90 -19.52 -12.42 23.94
CA SER A 90 -20.34 -12.31 25.16
C SER A 90 -20.50 -13.67 25.83
N ASN A 91 -20.25 -13.75 27.14
CA ASN A 91 -20.51 -14.93 27.95
C ASN A 91 -21.83 -14.85 28.75
N ASN A 92 -22.47 -13.67 28.83
CA ASN A 92 -23.74 -13.41 29.51
C ASN A 92 -24.24 -11.98 29.21
N ASN A 93 -25.45 -11.66 29.68
CA ASN A 93 -26.08 -10.34 29.52
C ASN A 93 -25.86 -9.38 30.73
N LEU A 94 -24.91 -9.69 31.61
CA LEU A 94 -24.61 -8.92 32.84
C LEU A 94 -23.31 -8.12 32.75
N VAL A 95 -22.37 -8.58 31.90
CA VAL A 95 -21.09 -7.92 31.62
C VAL A 95 -21.07 -7.49 30.16
N ALA A 96 -20.53 -6.31 29.88
CA ALA A 96 -20.39 -5.85 28.50
C ALA A 96 -19.52 -6.83 27.67
N PRO A 97 -19.88 -7.09 26.40
CA PRO A 97 -19.07 -7.93 25.53
C PRO A 97 -17.70 -7.27 25.27
N ILE A 98 -16.66 -8.08 25.09
CA ILE A 98 -15.41 -7.58 24.52
C ILE A 98 -15.56 -7.52 23.00
N SER A 99 -14.97 -6.51 22.36
CA SER A 99 -15.08 -6.28 20.93
C SER A 99 -13.74 -5.92 20.30
N SER A 100 -13.52 -6.39 19.07
CA SER A 100 -12.47 -5.89 18.18
C SER A 100 -13.10 -5.56 16.83
N ALA A 101 -12.50 -4.62 16.11
CA ALA A 101 -13.03 -4.11 14.86
C ALA A 101 -11.94 -4.04 13.79
N VAL A 102 -12.32 -4.25 12.54
CA VAL A 102 -11.44 -4.13 11.37
C VAL A 102 -12.14 -3.33 10.28
N THR A 103 -11.38 -2.54 9.54
CA THR A 103 -11.86 -1.68 8.46
C THR A 103 -11.47 -2.30 7.12
N ILE A 104 -12.42 -2.43 6.19
CA ILE A 104 -12.12 -2.92 4.84
C ILE A 104 -11.41 -1.83 4.03
N ASP A 105 -10.20 -2.14 3.56
CA ASP A 105 -9.47 -1.36 2.57
C ASP A 105 -9.65 -1.97 1.18
N MET A 106 -9.76 -1.12 0.16
CA MET A 106 -9.87 -1.54 -1.24
C MET A 106 -8.87 -0.81 -2.10
N ASN A 107 -8.20 -1.57 -2.97
CA ASN A 107 -7.37 -1.02 -4.00
C ASN A 107 -8.22 -0.08 -4.87
N PRO A 108 -7.83 1.20 -5.04
CA PRO A 108 -8.53 2.07 -5.97
C PRO A 108 -8.49 1.41 -7.34
N GLN A 109 -9.67 1.23 -7.94
CA GLN A 109 -9.79 0.93 -9.36
C GLN A 109 -9.22 2.13 -10.13
N HIS A 110 -7.90 2.16 -10.30
CA HIS A 110 -7.28 2.87 -11.39
C HIS A 110 -7.90 2.27 -12.64
N THR A 111 -8.87 2.99 -13.19
CA THR A 111 -9.10 2.95 -14.62
C THR A 111 -7.79 3.39 -15.26
N LEU A 112 -6.91 2.41 -15.47
CA LEU A 112 -6.06 2.38 -16.63
C LEU A 112 -7.04 2.37 -17.81
N SER A 113 -7.57 3.56 -18.12
CA SER A 113 -7.80 3.98 -19.49
C SER A 113 -6.60 3.44 -20.23
N LYS A 114 -6.82 2.41 -21.04
CA LYS A 114 -5.81 1.89 -21.93
C LYS A 114 -5.42 3.10 -22.77
N LYS A 115 -4.36 3.81 -22.37
CA LYS A 115 -3.70 4.77 -23.24
C LYS A 115 -3.32 3.90 -24.41
N LYS A 116 -4.09 4.04 -25.49
CA LYS A 116 -3.80 3.39 -26.76
C LYS A 116 -2.48 4.03 -27.16
N THR A 117 -1.38 3.42 -26.70
CA THR A 117 -0.04 3.73 -27.16
C THR A 117 -0.12 3.50 -28.65
N SER A 118 -0.27 4.59 -29.40
CA SER A 118 -0.19 4.55 -30.85
C SER A 118 1.21 4.07 -31.15
N THR A 119 1.34 2.77 -31.39
CA THR A 119 2.54 2.18 -31.96
C THR A 119 2.69 2.85 -33.32
N ILE A 120 3.49 3.91 -33.34
CA ILE A 120 3.83 4.64 -34.55
C ILE A 120 4.61 3.62 -35.38
N THR A 121 3.98 3.09 -36.44
CA THR A 121 4.68 2.21 -37.38
C THR A 121 5.79 3.05 -38.01
N PRO A 122 7.08 2.70 -37.84
CA PRO A 122 8.15 3.47 -38.44
C PRO A 122 8.08 3.29 -39.96
N GLU A 123 7.94 4.40 -40.66
CA GLU A 123 8.05 4.46 -42.12
C GLU A 123 9.47 4.03 -42.53
N PRO A 124 9.65 3.16 -43.54
CA PRO A 124 10.97 2.74 -43.97
C PRO A 124 11.69 3.91 -44.64
N ALA A 125 12.70 4.45 -43.96
CA ALA A 125 13.54 5.51 -44.51
C ALA A 125 14.19 5.05 -45.82
N LEU A 126 13.76 5.66 -46.93
CA LEU A 126 14.42 5.48 -48.21
C LEU A 126 15.81 6.15 -48.20
N ARG A 127 16.69 5.52 -48.97
CA ARG A 127 18.15 5.66 -48.99
C ARG A 127 18.60 6.94 -49.71
N GLU A 128 19.91 7.01 -50.01
CA GLU A 128 20.60 7.93 -50.94
C GLU A 128 21.14 9.24 -50.28
N GLN A 129 22.42 9.65 -50.37
CA GLN A 129 23.66 9.02 -50.90
C GLN A 129 24.90 9.43 -50.08
N GLN A 130 25.96 8.61 -50.17
CA GLN A 130 27.33 8.96 -49.77
C GLN A 130 28.01 9.80 -50.87
N PHE A 131 28.65 10.92 -50.54
CA PHE A 131 29.64 11.56 -51.41
C PHE A 131 30.83 12.09 -50.60
N SER A 132 32.03 11.58 -50.88
CA SER A 132 33.29 12.04 -50.27
C SER A 132 34.02 13.01 -51.22
N LEU A 133 34.66 14.07 -50.70
CA LEU A 133 35.71 14.80 -51.44
C LEU A 133 36.68 15.59 -50.51
N TYR A 134 37.86 15.94 -51.06
CA TYR A 134 39.09 16.31 -50.33
C TYR A 134 39.91 17.39 -51.10
N LEU A 135 40.71 18.30 -50.53
CA LEU A 135 40.92 18.67 -49.11
C LEU A 135 40.44 20.13 -48.82
N ALA A 136 41.20 21.25 -48.86
CA ALA A 136 42.66 21.48 -48.98
C ALA A 136 43.11 22.88 -48.48
N VAL A 137 44.18 22.89 -47.67
CA VAL A 137 45.22 23.95 -47.51
C VAL A 137 44.85 25.35 -46.94
N SER A 138 45.62 25.75 -45.91
CA SER A 138 45.69 27.05 -45.22
C SER A 138 46.53 28.10 -46.00
N PRO A 139 46.58 29.42 -45.64
CA PRO A 139 47.36 29.88 -44.46
C PRO A 139 46.96 31.24 -43.81
N SER A 140 47.79 31.67 -42.83
CA SER A 140 48.10 33.05 -42.39
C SER A 140 47.07 33.92 -41.65
N SER A 141 47.30 34.15 -40.33
CA SER A 141 47.70 35.48 -39.79
C SER A 141 48.14 35.39 -38.29
N PRO A 142 49.20 36.09 -37.83
CA PRO A 142 49.72 36.05 -36.44
C PRO A 142 49.16 37.15 -35.48
N PRO A 143 49.53 37.16 -34.17
CA PRO A 143 48.77 37.85 -33.10
C PRO A 143 49.42 39.14 -32.55
N PRO A 144 48.72 39.85 -31.63
CA PRO A 144 49.34 40.75 -30.64
C PRO A 144 48.83 40.44 -29.19
N PRO A 145 49.24 41.15 -28.12
CA PRO A 145 50.40 40.71 -27.32
C PRO A 145 50.09 40.47 -25.82
N ILE A 146 51.07 39.91 -25.11
CA ILE A 146 51.00 39.61 -23.68
C ILE A 146 51.29 40.88 -22.86
N CYS A 147 50.37 41.28 -21.97
CA CYS A 147 50.65 42.33 -20.99
C CYS A 147 51.54 41.81 -19.86
N ALA A 148 52.79 42.26 -19.82
CA ALA A 148 53.65 42.14 -18.65
C ALA A 148 53.53 43.42 -17.78
N CYS A 149 53.15 43.28 -16.51
CA CYS A 149 53.37 44.34 -15.53
C CYS A 149 54.77 44.18 -14.92
N ALA A 150 55.63 45.16 -15.16
CA ALA A 150 56.98 45.20 -14.63
C ALA A 150 57.00 45.51 -13.13
N GLN A 151 58.10 45.11 -12.48
CA GLN A 151 58.38 45.40 -11.08
C GLN A 151 58.61 46.91 -10.86
N GLN A 152 58.33 47.38 -9.64
CA GLN A 152 59.15 48.42 -9.03
C GLN A 152 59.37 48.09 -7.56
N SER A 153 60.65 48.02 -7.19
CA SER A 153 61.14 47.74 -5.85
C SER A 153 61.91 48.96 -5.38
N THR A 154 61.57 49.51 -4.21
CA THR A 154 62.46 50.39 -3.45
C THR A 154 62.32 50.11 -1.96
N THR A 155 63.45 49.77 -1.35
CA THR A 155 63.65 49.65 0.10
C THR A 155 64.28 50.93 0.67
N SER A 156 64.22 51.07 2.01
CA SER A 156 65.05 51.97 2.84
C SER A 156 64.68 53.48 2.83
N LEU A 157 64.89 54.27 3.89
CA LEU A 157 65.54 54.04 5.21
C LEU A 157 64.99 55.03 6.29
N ALA A 158 65.29 54.74 7.56
CA ALA A 158 65.45 55.67 8.70
C ALA A 158 64.26 56.48 9.27
N LEU A 159 63.83 56.09 10.48
CA LEU A 159 64.09 56.84 11.72
C LEU A 159 64.05 55.90 12.94
#